data_AF-A0A0G0ICX4-F1
#
_entry.id   AF-A0A0G0ICX4-F1
#
_cell.length_a   1.000
_cell.length_b   1.000
_cell.length_c   1.000
_cell.angle_alpha   90.00
_cell.angle_beta   90.00
_cell.angle_gamma   90.00
#
_symmetry.space_group_name_H-M   'P 1'
#
loop_
_entity.id
_entity.type
_entity.pdbx_description
1 polymer ?
#
loop_
_entity_poly.entity_id
_entity_poly.type
_entity_poly.pdbx_seq_one_letter_code
_entity_poly.pdbx_strand_id
1 'polypeptide(L)'
;MNRPLYLYHASPQCDLKIIEPRKNTAPEGFKKGPVVFATDSFPFVTQFLVPHDDSWANGGAFGSTYFFVISDGKRFKKVDKGGCVYLVLSDNFTNYNKREWFTRRVNFE
;
A
#
# COMPACT_ATOMS: atom_id res chain seq x y z
N MET A 1 -4.62 18.76 -7.01
CA MET A 1 -4.97 17.50 -7.72
C MET A 1 -6.42 17.22 -7.41
N ASN A 2 -7.22 16.89 -8.43
CA ASN A 2 -8.57 16.38 -8.19
C ASN A 2 -8.45 15.03 -7.49
N ARG A 3 -9.26 14.81 -6.44
CA ARG A 3 -9.32 13.53 -5.74
C ARG A 3 -9.77 12.45 -6.74
N PRO A 4 -9.03 11.34 -6.91
CA PRO A 4 -9.44 10.26 -7.78
C PRO A 4 -10.66 9.56 -7.18
N LEU A 5 -11.59 9.06 -8.00
CA LEU A 5 -12.76 8.32 -7.49
C LEU A 5 -12.34 7.02 -6.77
N TYR A 6 -11.34 6.34 -7.33
CA TYR A 6 -10.81 5.10 -6.81
C TYR A 6 -9.33 5.22 -6.46
N LEU A 7 -8.91 4.43 -5.48
CA LEU A 7 -7.52 4.17 -5.13
C LEU A 7 -7.25 2.66 -5.21
N TYR A 8 -5.99 2.31 -5.33
CA TYR A 8 -5.51 0.93 -5.33
C TYR A 8 -4.98 0.55 -3.96
N HIS A 9 -5.44 -0.59 -3.44
CA HIS A 9 -4.93 -1.23 -2.24
C HIS A 9 -4.38 -2.61 -2.60
N ALA A 10 -3.10 -2.87 -2.30
CA ALA A 10 -2.50 -4.19 -2.50
C ALA A 10 -2.56 -5.02 -1.22
N SER A 11 -2.84 -6.31 -1.38
CA SER A 11 -2.81 -7.28 -0.29
C SER A 11 -2.32 -8.63 -0.79
N PRO A 12 -1.52 -9.37 -0.01
CA PRO A 12 -1.15 -10.75 -0.32
C PRO A 12 -2.35 -11.73 -0.24
N GLN A 13 -3.49 -11.29 0.30
CA GLN A 13 -4.74 -12.06 0.38
C GLN A 13 -5.73 -11.60 -0.69
N CYS A 14 -6.24 -12.55 -1.49
CA CYS A 14 -7.10 -12.31 -2.66
C CYS A 14 -8.61 -12.46 -2.40
N ASP A 15 -8.99 -12.80 -1.18
CA ASP A 15 -10.36 -13.09 -0.77
C ASP A 15 -10.90 -12.07 0.26
N LEU A 16 -10.31 -10.88 0.31
CA LEU A 16 -10.73 -9.84 1.26
C LEU A 16 -12.17 -9.41 0.97
N LYS A 17 -13.04 -9.61 1.97
CA LYS A 17 -14.38 -9.02 2.01
C LYS A 17 -14.39 -7.65 2.68
N ILE A 18 -13.47 -7.44 3.60
CA ILE A 18 -13.32 -6.20 4.37
C ILE A 18 -11.84 -5.83 4.37
N ILE A 19 -11.53 -4.57 4.06
CA ILE A 19 -10.18 -4.00 4.13
C ILE A 19 -10.13 -3.15 5.39
N GLU A 20 -9.40 -3.62 6.39
CA GLU A 20 -9.26 -2.97 7.69
C GLU A 20 -7.80 -2.69 8.05
N PRO A 21 -7.52 -1.69 8.92
CA PRO A 21 -6.16 -1.44 9.40
C PRO A 21 -5.61 -2.65 10.16
N ARG A 22 -4.50 -3.23 9.68
CA ARG A 22 -3.83 -4.38 10.31
C ARG A 22 -2.68 -3.93 11.21
N LYS A 23 -2.30 -4.71 12.22
CA LYS A 23 -1.10 -4.43 13.04
C LYS A 23 0.12 -4.21 12.12
N ASN A 24 0.93 -3.20 12.45
CA ASN A 24 2.16 -2.80 11.73
C ASN A 24 1.98 -2.26 10.30
N THR A 25 0.80 -1.73 9.96
CA THR A 25 0.54 -1.06 8.65
C THR A 25 0.75 0.46 8.69
N ALA A 26 1.11 1.01 9.84
CA ALA A 26 1.37 2.44 9.97
C ALA A 26 2.67 2.79 9.21
N PRO A 27 2.64 3.75 8.26
CA PRO A 27 3.87 4.25 7.65
C PRO A 27 4.83 4.78 8.72
N GLU A 28 6.13 4.74 8.44
CA GLU A 28 7.14 5.29 9.33
C GLU A 28 6.81 6.76 9.67
N GLY A 29 6.87 7.12 10.96
CA GLY A 29 6.46 8.44 11.45
C GLY A 29 4.98 8.58 11.86
N PHE A 30 4.12 7.59 11.58
CA PHE A 30 2.73 7.59 12.06
C PHE A 30 2.63 7.18 13.53
N LYS A 31 2.54 8.17 14.43
CA LYS A 31 2.37 7.93 15.88
C LYS A 31 1.01 7.33 16.29
N LYS A 32 -0.01 7.39 15.42
CA LYS A 32 -1.42 7.16 15.77
C LYS A 32 -1.96 5.74 15.43
N GLY A 33 -1.12 4.72 15.39
CA GLY A 33 -1.54 3.33 15.17
C GLY A 33 -1.78 2.95 13.69
N PRO A 34 -2.30 1.75 13.41
CA PRO A 34 -2.39 1.17 12.07
C PRO A 34 -3.32 1.96 11.13
N VAL A 35 -3.11 1.80 9.83
CA VAL A 35 -3.90 2.43 8.77
C VAL A 35 -4.16 1.44 7.62
N VAL A 36 -5.21 1.67 6.84
CA VAL A 36 -5.28 1.13 5.49
C VAL A 36 -4.56 2.09 4.57
N PHE A 37 -3.62 1.57 3.79
CA PHE A 37 -2.89 2.32 2.79
C PHE A 37 -3.48 2.07 1.39
N ALA A 38 -3.52 3.12 0.57
CA ALA A 38 -3.86 3.04 -0.84
C ALA A 38 -3.09 4.10 -1.65
N THR A 39 -3.07 3.97 -2.96
CA THR A 39 -2.44 4.93 -3.88
C THR A 39 -3.26 5.09 -5.15
N ASP A 40 -3.15 6.22 -5.83
CA ASP A 40 -3.76 6.44 -7.14
C ASP A 40 -2.94 5.81 -8.30
N SER A 41 -1.81 5.19 -7.99
CA SER A 41 -0.89 4.59 -8.95
C SER A 41 -0.86 3.07 -8.85
N PHE A 42 -1.39 2.39 -9.88
CA PHE A 42 -1.29 0.94 -10.00
C PHE A 42 0.15 0.41 -9.93
N PRO A 43 1.15 0.93 -10.68
CA PRO A 43 2.51 0.40 -10.56
C PRO A 43 3.15 0.67 -9.19
N PHE A 44 2.75 1.73 -8.48
CA PHE A 44 3.27 1.99 -7.14
C PHE A 44 2.67 1.05 -6.09
N VAL A 45 1.42 0.61 -6.26
CA VAL A 45 0.76 -0.25 -5.26
C VAL A 45 1.37 -1.65 -5.20
N THR A 46 1.96 -2.13 -6.30
CA THR A 46 2.42 -3.52 -6.42
C THR A 46 3.56 -3.85 -5.46
N GLN A 47 4.36 -2.87 -5.04
CA GLN A 47 5.41 -3.08 -4.04
C GLN A 47 4.87 -3.58 -2.71
N PHE A 48 3.61 -3.24 -2.37
CA PHE A 48 2.96 -3.63 -1.12
C PHE A 48 2.32 -5.03 -1.18
N LEU A 49 2.38 -5.72 -2.32
CA LEU A 49 1.99 -7.14 -2.40
C LEU A 49 2.94 -8.03 -1.61
N VAL A 50 4.20 -7.61 -1.48
CA VAL A 50 5.23 -8.34 -0.77
C VAL A 50 5.50 -7.65 0.56
N PRO A 51 5.29 -8.32 1.72
CA PRO A 51 5.62 -7.75 3.01
C PRO A 51 7.11 -7.43 3.09
N HIS A 52 7.48 -6.17 3.29
CA HIS A 52 8.86 -5.72 3.36
C HIS A 52 9.04 -4.55 4.33
N ASP A 53 10.31 -4.21 4.56
CA ASP A 53 10.74 -3.08 5.36
C ASP A 53 12.05 -2.54 4.75
N ASP A 54 12.40 -1.31 5.13
CA ASP A 54 13.53 -0.57 4.57
C ASP A 54 14.91 -1.20 4.84
N SER A 55 15.00 -2.25 5.68
CA SER A 55 16.26 -2.96 5.91
C SER A 55 16.69 -3.85 4.73
N TRP A 56 15.78 -4.21 3.82
CA TRP A 56 16.09 -5.13 2.72
C TRP A 56 15.34 -4.89 1.40
N ALA A 57 14.28 -4.07 1.40
CA ALA A 57 13.67 -3.57 0.18
C ALA A 57 13.10 -2.17 0.38
N ASN A 58 13.15 -1.34 -0.65
CA ASN A 58 12.62 0.01 -0.61
C ASN A 58 12.07 0.40 -1.98
N GLY A 59 10.97 1.15 -2.02
CA GLY A 59 10.36 1.60 -3.25
C GLY A 59 10.11 3.10 -3.25
N GLY A 60 9.92 3.62 -4.46
CA GLY A 60 9.80 5.06 -4.65
C GLY A 60 9.54 5.41 -6.09
N ALA A 61 9.78 6.69 -6.40
CA ALA A 61 9.64 7.18 -7.76
C ALA A 61 10.64 8.29 -8.06
N PHE A 62 11.16 8.27 -9.28
CA PHE A 62 11.92 9.36 -9.88
C PHE A 62 11.11 9.94 -11.04
N GLY A 63 10.46 11.09 -10.81
CA GLY A 63 9.48 11.63 -11.77
C GLY A 63 8.28 10.69 -11.95
N SER A 64 8.04 10.25 -13.18
CA SER A 64 7.00 9.28 -13.55
C SER A 64 7.47 7.82 -13.47
N THR A 65 8.76 7.57 -13.23
CA THR A 65 9.33 6.22 -13.18
C THR A 65 9.27 5.69 -11.76
N TYR A 66 8.55 4.58 -11.57
CA TYR A 66 8.47 3.88 -10.29
C TYR A 66 9.59 2.85 -10.19
N PHE A 67 10.15 2.69 -9.00
CA PHE A 67 11.18 1.69 -8.72
C PHE A 67 10.86 0.93 -7.44
N PHE A 68 11.33 -0.31 -7.39
CA PHE A 68 11.32 -1.14 -6.20
C PHE A 68 12.66 -1.90 -6.16
N VAL A 69 13.49 -1.58 -5.18
CA VAL A 69 14.85 -2.10 -5.03
C VAL A 69 14.84 -3.18 -3.98
N ILE A 70 15.40 -4.34 -4.32
CA ILE A 70 15.46 -5.54 -3.47
C ILE A 70 16.94 -5.88 -3.26
N SER A 71 17.45 -5.73 -2.03
CA SER A 71 18.84 -6.10 -1.72
C SER A 71 18.98 -7.57 -1.36
N ASP A 72 17.93 -8.18 -0.79
CA ASP A 72 17.87 -9.62 -0.49
C ASP A 72 16.85 -10.34 -1.38
N GLY A 73 17.33 -10.79 -2.55
CA GLY A 73 16.50 -11.52 -3.52
C GLY A 73 16.03 -12.90 -3.02
N LYS A 74 16.74 -13.54 -2.08
CA LYS A 74 16.31 -14.83 -1.50
C LYS A 74 15.14 -14.60 -0.56
N ARG A 75 15.21 -13.57 0.29
CA ARG A 75 14.10 -13.15 1.16
C ARG A 75 12.89 -12.76 0.32
N PHE A 76 13.06 -11.96 -0.74
CA PHE A 76 11.98 -11.57 -1.64
C PHE A 76 11.24 -12.79 -2.19
N LYS A 77 11.94 -13.73 -2.85
CA LYS A 77 11.32 -14.94 -3.41
C LYS A 77 10.65 -15.82 -2.36
N LYS A 78 11.11 -15.77 -1.11
CA LYS A 78 10.49 -16.51 0.00
C LYS A 78 9.18 -15.89 0.46
N VAL A 79 9.09 -14.55 0.52
CA VAL A 79 7.92 -13.83 1.04
C VAL A 79 6.92 -13.41 -0.03
N ASP A 80 7.35 -13.32 -1.28
CA ASP A 80 6.45 -13.11 -2.41
C ASP A 80 5.61 -14.38 -2.63
N LYS A 81 4.30 -14.23 -2.42
CA LYS A 81 3.29 -15.27 -2.60
C LYS A 81 2.23 -14.85 -3.62
N GLY A 82 2.51 -13.80 -4.39
CA GLY A 82 1.50 -13.09 -5.15
C GLY A 82 0.50 -12.36 -4.24
N GLY A 83 -0.62 -11.96 -4.83
CA GLY A 83 -1.67 -11.24 -4.12
C GLY A 83 -2.62 -10.55 -5.10
N CYS A 84 -3.45 -9.67 -4.56
CA CYS A 84 -4.46 -8.96 -5.30
C CYS A 84 -4.38 -7.46 -5.05
N VAL A 85 -4.77 -6.71 -6.07
CA VAL A 85 -4.96 -5.26 -6.01
C VAL A 85 -6.46 -4.98 -6.05
N TYR A 86 -6.95 -4.32 -5.02
CA TYR A 86 -8.35 -3.93 -4.85
C TYR A 86 -8.53 -2.46 -5.23
N LEU A 87 -9.65 -2.15 -5.88
CA LEU A 87 -10.12 -0.78 -6.04
C LEU A 87 -10.96 -0.41 -4.83
N VAL A 88 -10.63 0.71 -4.18
CA VAL A 88 -11.36 1.25 -3.04
C VAL A 88 -11.81 2.68 -3.32
N LEU A 89 -12.98 3.07 -2.82
CA LEU A 89 -13.44 4.46 -2.90
C LEU A 89 -12.52 5.37 -2.09
N SER A 90 -12.18 6.52 -2.67
CA SER A 90 -11.25 7.46 -2.03
C SER A 90 -11.89 8.33 -0.95
N ASP A 91 -13.22 8.31 -0.79
CA ASP A 91 -13.99 9.23 0.07
C ASP A 91 -13.45 9.31 1.50
N ASN A 92 -13.10 8.16 2.08
CA ASN A 92 -12.64 8.06 3.46
C ASN A 92 -11.10 8.12 3.62
N PHE A 93 -10.37 8.36 2.53
CA PHE A 93 -8.91 8.43 2.54
C PHE A 93 -8.39 9.87 2.63
N THR A 94 -7.30 10.04 3.37
CA THR A 94 -6.52 11.27 3.47
C THR A 94 -5.24 11.14 2.67
N ASN A 95 -4.96 12.10 1.79
CA ASN A 95 -3.68 12.14 1.07
C ASN A 95 -2.56 12.53 2.05
N TYR A 96 -1.47 11.75 2.08
CA TYR A 96 -0.35 11.95 3.00
C TYR A 96 0.87 12.60 2.34
N ASN A 97 1.17 12.27 1.07
CA ASN A 97 2.37 12.77 0.39
C ASN A 97 2.23 12.82 -1.14
N LYS A 98 1.07 13.25 -1.63
CA LYS A 98 0.68 13.29 -3.06
C LYS A 98 0.34 11.94 -3.66
N ARG A 99 1.16 10.90 -3.43
CA ARG A 99 0.96 9.56 -4.03
C ARG A 99 0.26 8.59 -3.09
N GLU A 100 0.44 8.80 -1.80
CA GLU A 100 -0.07 7.90 -0.76
C GLU A 100 -1.31 8.47 -0.10
N TRP A 101 -2.21 7.55 0.18
CA TRP A 101 -3.48 7.81 0.80
C TRP A 101 -3.65 6.83 1.95
N PHE A 102 -4.19 7.31 3.07
CA PHE A 102 -4.46 6.43 4.21
C PHE A 102 -5.82 6.69 4.82
N THR A 103 -6.37 5.66 5.45
CA THR A 103 -7.53 5.78 6.34
C THR A 103 -7.35 4.95 7.60
N ARG A 104 -8.04 5.36 8.67
CA ARG A 104 -8.05 4.67 9.98
C ARG A 104 -9.35 3.93 10.26
N ARG A 105 -10.36 4.13 9.41
CA ARG A 105 -11.67 3.49 9.51
C ARG A 105 -12.08 3.04 8.13
N VAL A 106 -12.47 1.78 8.01
CA VAL A 106 -13.28 1.36 6.88
C VAL A 106 -14.35 0.41 7.39
N ASN A 107 -15.51 0.99 7.70
CA ASN A 107 -16.77 0.27 7.59
C ASN A 107 -17.19 0.49 6.14
N PHE A 108 -17.28 -0.59 5.36
CA PHE A 108 -18.01 -0.58 4.11
C PHE A 108 -19.41 -1.11 4.46
N GLU A 109 -20.40 -0.22 4.52
CA GLU A 109 -21.81 -0.64 4.34
C GLU A 109 -22.08 -0.76 2.84
#